data_AF-A0A0W1AC10-F1
#
_entry.id   AF-A0A0W1AC10-F1
#
_cell.length_a   1.000
_cell.length_b   1.000
_cell.length_c   1.000
_cell.angle_alpha   90.00
_cell.angle_beta   90.00
_cell.angle_gamma   90.00
#
_symmetry.space_group_name_H-M   'P 1'
#
loop_
_entity.id
_entity.type
_entity.pdbx_description
1 polymer ?
#
loop_
_entity_poly.entity_id
_entity_poly.type
_entity_poly.pdbx_seq_one_letter_code
_entity_poly.pdbx_strand_id
1 'polypeptide(L)'
;MSNENIESVATPSQEELNQAMNTIGQQLFQSLSESVQKLPQPLRKGKIVNQALAAFLTNVIYRQFPEDKQARELTIDQLLAFVKQHLAQI
;
A
#
# COMPACT_ATOMS: atom_id res chain seq x y z
N MET A 1 13.89 -18.11 40.38
CA MET A 1 14.76 -17.64 39.30
C MET A 1 14.08 -18.00 37.99
N SER A 2 13.17 -17.15 37.53
CA SER A 2 12.46 -17.37 36.26
C SER A 2 13.21 -16.58 35.20
N ASN A 3 14.00 -17.28 34.39
CA ASN A 3 14.67 -16.69 33.24
C ASN A 3 13.58 -16.40 32.20
N GLU A 4 13.19 -15.13 32.10
CA GLU A 4 12.34 -14.65 31.02
C GLU A 4 13.09 -14.82 29.69
N ASN A 5 12.55 -15.71 28.88
CA ASN A 5 12.91 -15.93 27.49
C ASN A 5 12.53 -14.67 26.71
N ILE A 6 13.47 -13.72 26.59
CA ILE A 6 13.36 -12.63 25.64
C ILE A 6 13.53 -13.28 24.27
N GLU A 7 12.42 -13.67 23.65
CA GLU A 7 12.37 -14.06 22.24
C GLU A 7 12.92 -12.89 21.43
N SER A 8 14.17 -13.02 21.00
CA SER A 8 14.79 -12.17 19.99
C SER A 8 13.94 -12.28 18.73
N VAL A 9 13.02 -11.33 18.52
CA VAL A 9 12.28 -11.20 17.28
C VAL A 9 13.31 -10.94 16.18
N ALA A 10 13.65 -12.00 15.42
CA ALA A 10 14.62 -11.90 14.35
C ALA A 10 14.12 -10.89 13.30
N THR A 11 14.96 -9.90 12.97
CA THR A 11 14.64 -8.96 11.90
C THR A 11 14.53 -9.71 10.58
N PRO A 12 13.44 -9.52 9.80
CA PRO A 12 13.26 -10.23 8.54
C PRO A 12 14.38 -9.91 7.55
N SER A 13 14.80 -10.93 6.80
CA SER A 13 15.78 -10.81 5.73
C SER A 13 15.24 -9.96 4.56
N GLN A 14 16.14 -9.44 3.73
CA GLN A 14 15.75 -8.66 2.55
C GLN A 14 14.90 -9.48 1.56
N GLU A 15 15.15 -10.79 1.46
CA GLU A 15 14.38 -11.68 0.61
C GLU A 15 12.95 -11.85 1.12
N GLU A 16 12.76 -12.06 2.43
CA GLU A 16 11.45 -12.14 3.06
C GLU A 16 10.66 -10.84 2.92
N LEU A 17 11.34 -9.68 3.07
CA LEU A 17 10.73 -8.37 2.83
C LEU A 17 10.27 -8.21 1.38
N ASN A 18 11.11 -8.58 0.42
CA ASN A 18 10.76 -8.53 -1.00
C ASN A 18 9.58 -9.47 -1.32
N GLN A 19 9.56 -10.67 -0.76
CA GLN A 19 8.49 -11.63 -0.95
C GLN A 19 7.17 -11.15 -0.34
N ALA A 20 7.22 -10.54 0.86
CA ALA A 20 6.07 -9.93 1.50
C ALA A 20 5.52 -8.76 0.66
N MET A 21 6.39 -7.85 0.20
CA MET A 21 5.99 -6.73 -0.66
C MET A 21 5.34 -7.21 -1.96
N ASN A 22 5.94 -8.21 -2.62
CA ASN A 22 5.39 -8.79 -3.85
C ASN A 22 4.02 -9.45 -3.61
N THR A 23 3.87 -10.18 -2.50
CA THR A 23 2.62 -10.83 -2.13
C THR A 23 1.51 -9.80 -1.91
N ILE A 24 1.79 -8.76 -1.11
CA ILE A 24 0.85 -7.65 -0.86
C ILE A 24 0.50 -6.95 -2.17
N GLY A 25 1.49 -6.62 -3.00
CA GLY A 25 1.29 -5.96 -4.28
C GLY A 25 0.38 -6.75 -5.23
N GLN A 26 0.63 -8.06 -5.39
CA GLN A 26 -0.20 -8.92 -6.23
C GLN A 26 -1.64 -9.04 -5.73
N GLN A 27 -1.84 -9.23 -4.43
CA GLN A 27 -3.17 -9.35 -3.83
C GLN A 27 -3.98 -8.05 -3.99
N LEU A 28 -3.34 -6.90 -3.77
CA LEU A 28 -3.96 -5.60 -3.98
C LEU A 28 -4.34 -5.38 -5.45
N PHE A 29 -3.43 -5.71 -6.37
CA PHE A 29 -3.68 -5.58 -7.80
C PHE A 29 -4.84 -6.48 -8.26
N GLN A 30 -4.86 -7.73 -7.82
CA GLN A 30 -5.92 -8.67 -8.16
C GLN A 30 -7.27 -8.20 -7.63
N SER A 31 -7.34 -7.84 -6.34
CA SER A 31 -8.57 -7.35 -5.70
C SER A 31 -9.13 -6.10 -6.39
N LEU A 32 -8.25 -5.17 -6.78
CA LEU A 32 -8.63 -3.96 -7.52
C LEU A 32 -9.14 -4.31 -8.92
N SER A 33 -8.44 -5.18 -9.65
CA SER A 33 -8.81 -5.59 -11.00
C SER A 33 -10.18 -6.26 -11.02
N GLU A 34 -10.43 -7.19 -10.09
CA GLU A 34 -11.72 -7.84 -9.94
C GLU A 34 -12.84 -6.84 -9.59
N SER A 35 -12.56 -5.89 -8.70
CA SER A 35 -13.52 -4.85 -8.32
C SER A 35 -13.89 -3.96 -9.51
N VAL A 36 -12.92 -3.59 -10.35
CA VAL A 36 -13.17 -2.80 -11.56
C VAL A 36 -13.96 -3.59 -12.60
N GLN A 37 -13.70 -4.88 -12.77
CA GLN A 37 -14.45 -5.72 -13.70
C GLN A 37 -15.92 -5.89 -13.29
N LYS A 38 -16.20 -5.91 -11.98
CA LYS A 38 -17.57 -5.97 -11.43
C LYS A 38 -18.35 -4.66 -11.64
N LEU A 39 -17.69 -3.54 -11.94
CA LEU A 39 -18.39 -2.28 -12.23
C LEU A 39 -19.13 -2.37 -13.59
N PRO A 40 -20.33 -1.80 -13.70
CA PRO A 40 -20.99 -1.58 -14.98
C PRO A 40 -20.09 -0.82 -15.95
N GLN A 41 -20.11 -1.16 -17.24
CA GLN A 41 -19.31 -0.49 -18.27
C GLN A 41 -19.30 1.06 -18.21
N PRO A 42 -20.44 1.77 -18.02
CA PRO A 42 -20.41 3.23 -17.95
C PRO A 42 -19.61 3.80 -16.75
N LEU A 43 -19.37 2.97 -15.74
CA LEU A 43 -18.62 3.32 -14.51
C LEU A 43 -17.17 2.85 -14.54
N ARG A 44 -16.75 2.04 -15.52
CA ARG A 44 -15.34 1.63 -15.74
C ARG A 44 -14.49 2.75 -16.37
N LYS A 45 -14.78 4.01 -16.07
CA LYS A 45 -13.98 5.15 -16.57
C LYS A 45 -12.71 5.26 -15.74
N GLY A 46 -11.55 5.42 -16.38
CA GLY A 46 -10.26 5.55 -15.69
C GLY A 46 -10.25 6.62 -14.59
N LYS A 47 -11.04 7.70 -14.77
CA LYS A 47 -11.24 8.74 -13.73
C LYS A 47 -11.85 8.19 -12.44
N ILE A 48 -12.86 7.31 -12.51
CA ILE A 48 -13.53 6.74 -11.33
C ILE A 48 -12.58 5.79 -10.60
N VAL A 49 -11.85 4.96 -11.35
CA VAL A 49 -10.85 4.04 -10.78
C VAL A 49 -9.74 4.81 -10.07
N ASN A 50 -9.22 5.88 -10.68
CA ASN A 50 -8.20 6.72 -10.07
C ASN A 50 -8.70 7.44 -8.81
N GLN A 51 -9.96 7.92 -8.82
CA GLN A 51 -10.57 8.54 -7.64
C GLN A 51 -10.77 7.54 -6.50
N ALA A 52 -11.23 6.33 -6.80
CA ALA A 52 -11.38 5.27 -5.80
C ALA A 52 -10.03 4.87 -5.19
N LEU A 53 -8.99 4.73 -6.01
CA LEU A 53 -7.64 4.43 -5.54
C LEU A 53 -7.08 5.56 -4.66
N ALA A 54 -7.26 6.81 -5.07
CA ALA A 54 -6.84 7.97 -4.28
C ALA A 54 -7.55 8.02 -2.91
N ALA A 55 -8.87 7.77 -2.88
CA ALA A 55 -9.63 7.72 -1.63
C ALA A 55 -9.18 6.57 -0.72
N PHE A 56 -8.93 5.39 -1.30
CA PHE A 56 -8.40 4.23 -0.56
C PHE A 56 -7.06 4.55 0.10
N LEU A 57 -6.08 5.05 -0.67
CA LEU A 57 -4.75 5.40 -0.16
C LEU A 57 -4.84 6.49 0.92
N THR A 58 -5.65 7.51 0.69
CA THR A 58 -5.88 8.59 1.68
C THR A 58 -6.42 8.03 2.99
N ASN A 59 -7.38 7.10 2.94
CA ASN A 59 -7.95 6.47 4.14
C ASN A 59 -6.94 5.58 4.88
N VAL A 60 -6.11 4.82 4.15
CA VAL A 60 -5.04 4.00 4.75
C VAL A 60 -4.05 4.89 5.50
N ILE A 61 -3.59 5.96 4.85
CA ILE A 61 -2.63 6.92 5.42
C ILE A 61 -3.24 7.64 6.63
N TYR A 62 -4.51 8.06 6.54
CA TYR A 62 -5.22 8.67 7.65
C TYR A 62 -5.30 7.73 8.86
N ARG A 63 -5.59 6.44 8.66
CA ARG A 63 -5.65 5.45 9.75
C ARG A 63 -4.29 5.22 10.41
N GLN A 64 -3.21 5.32 9.65
CA GLN A 64 -1.86 5.17 10.17
C GLN A 64 -1.41 6.40 10.97
N PHE A 65 -1.87 7.59 10.57
CA PHE A 65 -1.48 8.88 11.16
C PHE A 65 -2.72 9.78 11.37
N PRO A 66 -3.62 9.46 12.31
CA PRO A 66 -4.89 10.17 12.44
C PRO A 66 -4.73 11.65 12.83
N GLU A 67 -3.84 11.92 13.78
CA GLU A 67 -3.60 13.27 14.33
C GLU A 67 -2.38 13.97 13.71
N ASP A 68 -1.51 13.24 13.01
CA ASP A 68 -0.27 13.78 12.46
C ASP A 68 -0.45 14.15 10.99
N LYS A 69 -0.76 15.43 10.73
CA LYS A 69 -0.88 15.95 9.36
C LYS A 69 0.44 15.87 8.59
N GLN A 70 1.56 16.13 9.23
CA GLN A 70 2.86 16.21 8.57
C GLN A 70 3.33 14.81 8.13
N ALA A 71 3.13 13.79 8.97
CA ALA A 71 3.42 12.40 8.60
C ALA A 71 2.55 11.92 7.43
N ARG A 72 1.28 12.35 7.36
CA ARG A 72 0.41 12.03 6.21
C ARG A 72 0.92 12.63 4.90
N GLU A 73 1.29 13.91 4.93
CA GLU A 73 1.84 14.62 3.75
C GLU A 73 3.15 13.98 3.30
N LEU A 74 4.07 13.73 4.22
CA LEU A 74 5.35 13.07 3.93
C LEU A 74 5.15 11.67 3.33
N THR A 75 4.20 10.90 3.87
CA THR A 75 3.89 9.55 3.36
C THR A 75 3.34 9.61 1.94
N ILE A 76 2.47 10.57 1.63
CA ILE A 76 1.96 10.76 0.27
C ILE A 76 3.09 11.14 -0.68
N ASP A 77 3.98 12.04 -0.28
CA ASP A 77 5.12 12.46 -1.11
C ASP A 77 6.07 11.29 -1.41
N GLN A 78 6.35 10.45 -0.41
CA GLN A 78 7.16 9.24 -0.56
C GLN A 78 6.50 8.24 -1.51
N LEU A 79 5.20 7.97 -1.35
CA LEU A 79 4.44 7.11 -2.26
C LEU A 79 4.48 7.63 -3.70
N LEU A 80 4.30 8.94 -3.89
CA LEU A 80 4.36 9.56 -5.21
C LEU A 80 5.76 9.42 -5.82
N ALA A 81 6.81 9.56 -5.02
CA ALA A 81 8.18 9.35 -5.47
C ALA A 81 8.41 7.89 -5.91
N PHE A 82 7.96 6.90 -5.13
CA PHE A 82 8.07 5.50 -5.50
C PHE A 82 7.32 5.17 -6.80
N VAL A 83 6.10 5.69 -6.98
CA VAL A 83 5.32 5.50 -8.21
C VAL A 83 6.06 6.09 -9.41
N LYS A 84 6.58 7.32 -9.29
CA LYS A 84 7.36 7.96 -10.37
C LYS A 84 8.60 7.15 -10.72
N GLN A 85 9.31 6.64 -9.72
CA GLN A 85 10.50 5.81 -9.94
C GLN A 85 10.15 4.51 -10.67
N HIS A 86 9.07 3.82 -10.28
CA HIS A 86 8.65 2.59 -10.94
C HIS A 86 8.20 2.84 -12.39
N LEU A 87 7.47 3.93 -12.64
CA LEU A 87 7.07 4.30 -13.99
C LEU A 87 8.26 4.65 -14.90
N ALA A 88 9.35 5.18 -14.35
CA ALA A 88 10.56 5.45 -15.12
C ALA A 88 11.37 4.19 -15.47
N GLN A 89 11.05 3.05 -14.86
CA GLN A 89 11.71 1.76 -15.07
C GLN A 89 10.94 0.83 -16.03
N ILE A 90 9.73 1.22 -16.44
CA ILE A 90 8.85 0.48 -17.39
C ILE A 90 8.95 1.15 -18.75
#